data_AF-A0A951AUY8-F1
#
_entry.id   AF-A0A951AUY8-F1
#
_cell.length_a   1.000
_cell.length_b   1.000
_cell.length_c   1.000
_cell.angle_alpha   90.00
_cell.angle_beta   90.00
_cell.angle_gamma   90.00
#
_symmetry.space_group_name_H-M   'P 1'
#
loop_
_entity.id
_entity.type
_entity.pdbx_description
1 polymer ?
#
loop_
_entity_poly.entity_id
_entity_poly.type
_entity_poly.pdbx_seq_one_letter_code
_entity_poly.pdbx_strand_id
1 'polypeptide(L)'
;MDSHERKHFATELRRLRAHVGLSLGELAAQAHVNRGYVSHIEHGQRWPSRSVAAALDDALDARGVLLAAWTAADRAAVPTVAVEVGSDDETLALPFDEWTTTDSQGLAERLAT
;
A
#
# COMPACT_ATOMS: atom_id res chain seq x y z
N MET A 1 17.00 1.96 3.18
CA MET A 1 15.85 2.59 2.52
C MET A 1 15.76 4.02 2.94
N ASP A 2 16.04 4.94 2.03
CA ASP A 2 15.89 6.35 2.31
C ASP A 2 14.42 6.67 2.60
N SER A 3 14.15 7.21 3.78
CA SER A 3 12.81 7.55 4.25
C SER A 3 12.07 8.47 3.26
N HIS A 4 12.84 9.24 2.48
CA HIS A 4 12.34 10.17 1.48
C HIS A 4 11.61 9.49 0.31
N GLU A 5 12.14 8.39 -0.22
CA GLU A 5 11.57 7.73 -1.40
C GLU A 5 10.31 6.94 -1.06
N ARG A 6 10.28 6.31 0.12
CA ARG A 6 9.05 5.70 0.66
C ARG A 6 7.94 6.75 0.84
N LYS A 7 8.29 7.92 1.37
CA LYS A 7 7.35 9.05 1.51
C LYS A 7 6.89 9.58 0.16
N HIS A 8 7.79 9.64 -0.83
CA HIS A 8 7.45 10.05 -2.20
C HIS A 8 6.41 9.11 -2.81
N PHE A 9 6.64 7.79 -2.77
CA PHE A 9 5.67 6.80 -3.24
C PHE A 9 4.32 6.91 -2.52
N ALA A 10 4.31 6.99 -1.19
CA ALA A 10 3.08 7.11 -0.41
C ALA A 10 2.28 8.37 -0.76
N THR A 11 2.98 9.50 -0.95
CA THR A 11 2.37 10.77 -1.35
C THR A 11 1.80 10.69 -2.76
N GLU A 12 2.53 10.07 -3.69
CA GLU A 12 2.12 9.92 -5.08
C GLU A 12 0.90 9.01 -5.22
N LEU A 13 0.85 7.91 -4.48
CA LEU A 13 -0.34 7.05 -4.40
C LEU A 13 -1.58 7.85 -3.98
N ARG A 14 -1.47 8.62 -2.88
CA ARG A 14 -2.56 9.44 -2.39
C ARG A 14 -2.98 10.52 -3.39
N ARG A 15 -2.01 11.16 -4.05
CA ARG A 15 -2.24 12.20 -5.06
C ARG A 15 -3.00 11.64 -6.26
N LEU A 16 -2.56 10.52 -6.81
CA LEU A 16 -3.19 9.86 -7.96
C LEU A 16 -4.59 9.37 -7.60
N ARG A 17 -4.76 8.73 -6.44
CA ARG A 17 -6.09 8.29 -5.97
C ARG A 17 -7.06 9.46 -5.87
N ALA A 18 -6.64 10.58 -5.29
CA ALA A 18 -7.46 11.78 -5.19
C ALA A 18 -7.77 12.40 -6.56
N HIS A 19 -6.82 12.35 -7.50
CA HIS A 19 -7.00 12.85 -8.86
C HIS A 19 -8.06 12.06 -9.66
N VAL A 20 -8.05 10.74 -9.53
CA VAL A 20 -9.04 9.85 -10.18
C VAL A 20 -10.38 9.84 -9.42
N GLY A 21 -10.41 10.37 -8.19
CA GLY A 21 -11.62 10.50 -7.39
C GLY A 21 -12.03 9.22 -6.66
N LEU A 22 -11.13 8.25 -6.51
CA LEU A 22 -11.42 6.99 -5.81
C LEU A 22 -11.28 7.16 -4.29
N SER A 23 -12.21 6.57 -3.55
CA SER A 23 -12.03 6.31 -2.13
C SER A 23 -10.97 5.23 -1.90
N LEU A 24 -10.45 5.13 -0.68
CA LEU A 24 -9.55 4.04 -0.28
C LEU A 24 -10.19 2.66 -0.47
N GLY A 25 -11.51 2.54 -0.27
CA GLY A 25 -12.23 1.28 -0.42
C GLY A 25 -12.37 0.88 -1.89
N GLU A 26 -12.67 1.83 -2.76
CA GLU A 26 -12.78 1.59 -4.20
C GLU A 26 -11.43 1.23 -4.82
N LEU A 27 -10.36 1.95 -4.47
CA LEU A 27 -9.02 1.60 -4.93
C LEU A 27 -8.61 0.20 -4.45
N ALA A 28 -8.88 -0.12 -3.18
CA ALA A 28 -8.57 -1.42 -2.63
C ALA A 28 -9.33 -2.56 -3.35
N ALA A 29 -10.63 -2.35 -3.63
CA ALA A 29 -11.43 -3.31 -4.36
C ALA A 29 -10.91 -3.52 -5.79
N GLN A 30 -10.54 -2.46 -6.51
CA GLN A 30 -10.01 -2.53 -7.86
C GLN A 30 -8.63 -3.19 -7.92
N ALA A 31 -7.76 -2.91 -6.96
CA ALA A 31 -6.43 -3.51 -6.85
C ALA A 31 -6.44 -4.88 -6.15
N HIS A 32 -7.61 -5.43 -5.82
CA HIS A 32 -7.77 -6.71 -5.12
C HIS A 32 -6.98 -6.81 -3.80
N VAL A 33 -6.90 -5.72 -3.05
CA VAL A 33 -6.28 -5.63 -1.72
C VAL A 33 -7.28 -5.11 -0.69
N ASN A 34 -6.91 -5.10 0.60
CA ASN A 34 -7.79 -4.58 1.64
C ASN A 34 -7.60 -3.06 1.85
N ARG A 35 -8.69 -2.37 2.20
CA ARG A 35 -8.71 -0.91 2.47
C ARG A 35 -7.67 -0.48 3.51
N GLY A 36 -7.50 -1.25 4.58
CA GLY A 36 -6.56 -0.95 5.65
C GLY A 36 -5.10 -0.96 5.17
N TYR A 37 -4.75 -1.90 4.29
CA TYR A 37 -3.42 -1.99 3.71
C TYR A 37 -3.13 -0.80 2.80
N VAL A 38 -4.07 -0.42 1.92
CA VAL A 38 -3.93 0.82 1.12
C VAL A 38 -3.74 2.04 2.02
N SER A 39 -4.49 2.14 3.13
CA SER A 39 -4.30 3.21 4.12
C SER A 39 -2.90 3.20 4.71
N HIS A 40 -2.37 2.06 5.15
CA HIS A 40 -1.00 1.99 5.68
C HIS A 40 0.06 2.37 4.66
N ILE A 41 -0.15 2.04 3.39
CA ILE A 41 0.74 2.41 2.30
C ILE A 41 0.74 3.94 2.11
N GLU A 42 -0.43 4.57 2.04
CA GLU A 42 -0.54 6.05 1.90
C GLU A 42 0.06 6.83 3.08
N HIS A 43 0.13 6.22 4.26
CA HIS A 43 0.79 6.79 5.43
C HIS A 43 2.28 6.39 5.54
N GLY A 44 2.81 5.63 4.59
CA GLY A 44 4.19 5.15 4.60
C GLY A 44 4.52 4.15 5.70
N GLN A 45 3.51 3.58 6.36
CA GLN A 45 3.64 2.60 7.44
C GLN A 45 3.95 1.20 6.91
N ARG A 46 3.50 0.90 5.69
CA ARG A 46 3.79 -0.36 4.99
C ARG A 46 4.32 -0.09 3.60
N TRP A 47 5.28 -0.91 3.16
CA TRP A 47 5.78 -0.92 1.80
C TRP A 47 5.08 -2.04 1.02
N PRO A 48 4.49 -1.78 -0.15
CA PRO A 48 3.86 -2.81 -0.97
C PRO A 48 4.91 -3.67 -1.69
N SER A 49 4.54 -4.91 -2.00
CA SER A 49 5.27 -5.71 -2.99
C SER A 49 5.19 -5.04 -4.37
N ARG A 50 6.07 -5.45 -5.30
CA ARG A 50 6.02 -4.98 -6.69
C ARG A 50 4.68 -5.30 -7.36
N SER A 51 4.12 -6.49 -7.08
CA SER A 51 2.83 -6.92 -7.63
C SER A 51 1.68 -6.02 -7.16
N VAL A 52 1.65 -5.69 -5.85
CA VAL A 52 0.66 -4.75 -5.31
C VAL A 52 0.86 -3.34 -5.86
N ALA A 53 2.11 -2.89 -6.01
CA ALA A 53 2.39 -1.58 -6.61
C ALA A 53 1.91 -1.49 -8.07
N ALA A 54 2.07 -2.57 -8.86
CA ALA A 54 1.54 -2.66 -10.22
C ALA A 54 0.00 -2.67 -10.23
N ALA A 55 -0.65 -3.46 -9.37
CA ALA A 55 -2.11 -3.49 -9.28
C ALA A 55 -2.71 -2.12 -8.90
N LEU A 56 -2.04 -1.37 -8.01
CA LEU A 56 -2.44 0.00 -7.66
C LEU A 56 -2.23 0.98 -8.84
N ASP A 57 -1.14 0.82 -9.60
CA ASP A 57 -0.87 1.64 -10.79
C ASP A 57 -1.92 1.42 -11.87
N ASP A 58 -2.30 0.16 -12.13
CA ASP A 58 -3.34 -0.23 -13.07
C ASP A 58 -4.73 0.29 -12.62
N ALA A 59 -5.08 0.11 -11.35
CA ALA A 59 -6.35 0.59 -10.79
C ALA A 59 -6.50 2.13 -10.87
N LEU A 60 -5.38 2.85 -10.91
CA LEU A 60 -5.36 4.30 -11.03
C LEU A 60 -5.22 4.80 -12.48
N ASP A 61 -5.14 3.91 -13.46
CA ASP A 61 -4.72 4.22 -14.85
C ASP A 61 -3.49 5.14 -14.86
N ALA A 62 -2.53 4.86 -13.98
CA ALA A 62 -1.35 5.71 -13.76
C ALA A 62 -0.22 5.45 -14.77
N ARG A 63 -0.40 4.48 -15.67
CA ARG A 63 0.49 4.20 -16.82
C ARG A 63 1.98 4.09 -16.47
N GLY A 64 2.27 3.39 -15.39
CA GLY A 64 3.62 3.13 -14.90
C GLY A 64 4.19 4.20 -13.97
N VAL A 65 3.48 5.31 -13.71
CA VAL A 65 3.98 6.40 -12.85
C VAL A 65 4.20 5.90 -11.42
N LEU A 66 3.25 5.17 -10.86
CA LEU A 66 3.36 4.67 -9.49
C LEU A 66 4.37 3.52 -9.40
N LEU A 67 4.43 2.66 -10.41
CA LEU A 67 5.43 1.58 -10.49
C LEU A 67 6.86 2.10 -10.66
N ALA A 68 7.05 3.21 -11.36
CA ALA A 68 8.34 3.88 -11.48
C ALA A 68 8.80 4.46 -10.14
N ALA A 69 7.88 5.08 -9.38
CA ALA A 69 8.17 5.56 -8.03
C ALA A 69 8.56 4.42 -7.07
N TRP A 70 7.88 3.26 -7.19
CA TRP A 70 8.25 2.05 -6.43
C TRP A 70 9.66 1.57 -6.78
N THR A 71 9.98 1.49 -8.08
CA THR A 71 11.28 1.03 -8.57
C THR A 71 12.43 1.94 -8.14
N ALA A 72 12.20 3.27 -8.13
CA ALA A 72 13.19 4.22 -7.64
C ALA A 72 13.52 3.98 -6.15
N ALA A 73 12.49 3.80 -5.31
CA ALA A 73 12.64 3.53 -3.89
C ALA A 73 13.25 2.14 -3.59
N ASP A 74 12.96 1.13 -4.41
CA ASP A 74 13.52 -0.21 -4.29
C ASP A 74 15.01 -0.24 -4.69
N ARG A 75 15.39 0.44 -5.78
CA ARG A 75 16.79 0.53 -6.22
C ARG A 75 17.70 1.23 -5.22
N ALA A 76 17.20 2.22 -4.50
CA ALA A 76 17.93 2.86 -3.42
C ALA A 76 17.98 2.03 -2.13
N ALA A 77 17.16 0.97 -2.04
CA ALA A 77 17.23 -0.01 -0.96
C ALA A 77 18.32 -1.06 -1.17
N VAL A 78 18.64 -1.38 -2.43
CA VAL A 78 19.66 -2.37 -2.79
C VAL A 78 21.05 -1.72 -2.81
N PRO A 79 21.97 -2.05 -1.88
CA PRO A 79 23.37 -1.72 -2.07
C PRO A 79 23.89 -2.52 -3.28
N THR A 80 24.52 -1.82 -4.22
CA THR A 80 25.09 -2.34 -5.47
C THR A 80 25.63 -3.78 -5.38
N VAL A 81 25.05 -4.65 -6.24
CA VAL A 81 25.36 -6.07 -6.58
C VAL A 81 24.63 -7.14 -5.74
N ALA A 82 23.57 -7.73 -6.28
CA ALA A 82 23.59 -8.98 -7.08
C ALA A 82 22.15 -9.37 -7.48
N VAL A 83 22.00 -9.86 -8.69
CA VAL A 83 20.75 -10.34 -9.30
C VAL A 83 20.34 -11.66 -8.67
N GLU A 84 19.11 -11.77 -8.13
CA GLU A 84 18.33 -13.01 -8.19
C GLU A 84 16.84 -12.70 -8.40
N VAL A 85 16.27 -13.35 -9.42
CA VAL A 85 14.87 -13.26 -9.82
C VAL A 85 14.13 -14.40 -9.12
N GLY A 86 13.39 -14.07 -8.07
CA GLY A 86 12.42 -14.96 -7.42
C GLY A 86 11.02 -14.41 -7.62
N SER A 87 10.25 -15.04 -8.51
CA SER A 87 8.84 -14.75 -8.74
C SER A 87 8.01 -15.71 -7.91
N ASP A 88 7.63 -15.31 -6.70
CA ASP A 88 6.67 -16.06 -5.89
C ASP A 88 5.35 -15.28 -5.84
N ASP A 89 4.48 -15.65 -6.78
CA ASP A 89 3.04 -15.41 -6.73
C ASP A 89 2.46 -16.33 -5.65
N GLU A 90 2.47 -15.86 -4.40
CA GLU A 90 1.71 -16.49 -3.33
C GLU A 90 0.58 -15.55 -2.92
N THR A 91 -0.63 -15.92 -3.34
CA THR A 91 -1.90 -15.34 -2.90
C THR A 91 -1.97 -15.43 -1.36
N LEU A 92 -1.52 -14.38 -0.67
CA LEU A 92 -1.70 -14.21 0.77
C LEU A 92 -2.83 -13.22 1.04
N ALA A 93 -4.03 -13.61 0.61
CA ALA A 93 -5.26 -13.16 1.27
C ALA A 93 -5.37 -13.94 2.59
N LEU A 94 -4.58 -13.54 3.59
CA LEU A 94 -4.85 -13.97 4.97
C LEU A 94 -6.23 -13.42 5.39
N PRO A 95 -7.06 -14.21 6.09
CA PRO A 95 -8.29 -13.72 6.67
C PRO A 95 -7.98 -12.58 7.65
N PHE A 96 -8.73 -11.49 7.51
CA PHE A 96 -8.53 -10.17 8.11
C PHE A 96 -8.69 -10.10 9.65
N ASP A 97 -9.03 -11.20 10.33
CA ASP A 97 -9.40 -11.18 11.76
C ASP A 97 -8.23 -11.17 12.76
N GLU A 98 -6.98 -11.05 12.30
CA GLU A 98 -5.81 -11.01 13.19
C GLU A 98 -4.95 -9.75 13.03
N TRP A 99 -5.61 -8.59 12.87
CA TRP A 99 -4.99 -7.33 13.24
C TRP A 99 -5.74 -6.73 14.41
N THR A 100 -5.23 -7.01 15.60
CA THR A 100 -5.76 -6.65 16.91
C THR A 100 -6.37 -5.24 16.93
N THR A 101 -7.67 -5.18 17.23
CA THR A 101 -8.29 -4.05 17.93
C THR A 101 -7.43 -3.73 19.14
N THR A 102 -6.58 -2.73 19.02
CA THR A 102 -6.14 -1.93 20.16
C THR A 102 -6.21 -0.49 19.69
N ASP A 103 -7.36 0.07 20.04
CA ASP A 103 -7.62 1.47 20.32
C ASP A 103 -7.55 2.48 19.16
N SER A 104 -8.73 2.86 18.68
CA SER A 104 -9.05 4.27 18.50
C SER A 104 -10.57 4.45 18.58
N GLN A 105 -11.06 4.77 19.79
CA GLN A 105 -12.41 5.29 20.08
C GLN A 105 -13.61 4.36 19.82
N GLY A 106 -14.16 3.80 20.90
CA GLY A 106 -15.46 3.14 20.86
C GLY A 106 -16.03 2.56 22.17
N LEU A 107 -15.42 2.80 23.34
CA LEU A 107 -16.00 2.40 24.64
C LEU A 107 -16.43 3.61 25.47
N ALA A 108 -17.13 4.56 24.86
CA ALA A 108 -17.77 5.66 25.57
C ALA A 108 -19.22 5.36 25.98
N GLU A 109 -19.83 4.20 25.65
CA GLU A 109 -21.30 4.08 25.79
C GLU A 109 -21.87 2.78 26.39
N ARG A 110 -21.10 1.84 26.94
CA ARG A 110 -21.68 0.52 27.30
C ARG A 110 -21.39 -0.03 28.69
N LEU A 111 -21.33 0.83 29.71
CA LEU A 111 -21.47 0.42 31.12
C LEU A 111 -22.40 1.38 31.89
N ALA A 112 -23.63 1.49 31.41
CA ALA A 112 -24.77 1.87 32.23
C ALA A 112 -25.73 0.68 32.24
N THR A 113 -25.60 -0.21 33.22
CA THR A 113 -26.67 -0.98 33.89
C THR A 113 -26.03 -1.70 35.07
#